data_AF-A0A351TAJ1-F1
#
_entry.id   AF-A0A351TAJ1-F1
#
_cell.length_a   1.000
_cell.length_b   1.000
_cell.length_c   1.000
_cell.angle_alpha   90.00
_cell.angle_beta   90.00
_cell.angle_gamma   90.00
#
_symmetry.space_group_name_H-M   'P 1'
#
loop_
_entity.id
_entity.type
_entity.pdbx_description
1 polymer ?
#
loop_
_entity_poly.entity_id
_entity_poly.type
_entity_poly.pdbx_seq_one_letter_code
_entity_poly.pdbx_strand_id
1 'polypeptide(L)' 'MKLTLISVKKKVLEIDNLEQAIIPTKAGEITVLSSHVPLISGLRPGILKLKFG' A
#
# COMPACT_ATOMS: atom_id res chain seq x y z
N MET A 1 9.42 1.95 5.27
CA MET A 1 8.16 2.24 5.99
C MET A 1 7.52 0.92 6.41
N LYS A 2 6.69 0.93 7.46
CA LYS A 2 5.89 -0.25 7.84
C LYS A 2 4.57 -0.30 7.06
N LEU A 3 4.27 -1.43 6.44
CA LEU A 3 3.02 -1.73 5.75
C LEU A 3 2.28 -2.88 6.45
N THR A 4 0.97 -2.74 6.61
CA THR A 4 0.09 -3.83 7.04
C THR A 4 -1.07 -3.95 6.07
N LEU A 5 -1.23 -5.13 5.45
CA LEU A 5 -2.34 -5.45 4.57
C LEU A 5 -3.31 -6.39 5.29
N ILE A 6 -4.56 -5.96 5.40
CA ILE A 6 -5.64 -6.74 6.02
C ILE A 6 -6.75 -7.02 5.01
N SER A 7 -7.40 -8.16 5.20
CA SER A 7 -8.65 -8.50 4.54
C SER A 7 -9.74 -8.67 5.61
N VAL A 8 -11.00 -8.76 5.19
CA VAL A 8 -12.11 -9.09 6.09
C VAL A 8 -11.91 -10.38 6.91
N LYS A 9 -11.12 -11.34 6.40
CA LYS A 9 -10.91 -12.63 7.07
C LYS A 9 -9.72 -12.63 8.02
N LYS A 10 -8.63 -11.97 7.63
CA LYS A 10 -7.35 -12.00 8.35
C LYS A 10 -6.38 -10.92 7.87
N LYS A 11 -5.35 -10.68 8.69
CA LYS A 11 -4.11 -10.03 8.25
C LYS A 11 -3.44 -10.89 7.18
N VAL A 12 -3.13 -10.27 6.04
CA VAL A 12 -2.57 -10.93 4.85
C VAL A 12 -1.05 -10.77 4.83
N LEU A 13 -0.55 -9.58 5.20
CA LEU A 13 0.86 -9.26 5.11
C LEU A 13 1.24 -8.17 6.14
N GLU A 14 2.44 -8.27 6.69
CA GLU A 14 3.06 -7.26 7.53
C GLU A 14 4.54 -7.17 7.17
N ILE A 15 5.00 -5.97 6.81
CA ILE A 15 6.37 -5.70 6.38
C ILE A 15 6.84 -4.42 7.09
N ASP A 16 7.94 -4.47 7.81
CA ASP A 16 8.47 -3.30 8.53
C ASP A 16 9.38 -2.41 7.66
N ASN A 17 10.05 -2.99 6.66
CA ASN A 17 11.08 -2.32 5.85
C ASN A 17 10.70 -2.22 4.37
N LEU A 18 9.48 -1.77 4.07
CA LEU A 18 9.05 -1.56 2.69
C LEU A 18 9.67 -0.27 2.11
N GLU A 19 10.25 -0.36 0.92
CA GLU A 19 10.81 0.80 0.21
C GLU A 19 9.72 1.60 -0.51
N GLN A 20 8.81 0.89 -1.20
CA GLN A 20 7.81 1.49 -2.07
C GLN A 20 6.55 0.62 -2.17
N ALA A 21 5.39 1.28 -2.22
CA ALA A 21 4.11 0.67 -2.58
C ALA A 21 3.46 1.43 -3.75
N ILE A 22 2.98 0.72 -4.77
CA ILE A 22 2.14 1.28 -5.84
C ILE A 22 0.72 0.72 -5.66
N ILE A 23 -0.23 1.62 -5.39
CA ILE A 23 -1.58 1.29 -4.94
C ILE A 23 -2.63 1.77 -5.96
N PRO A 24 -3.54 0.91 -6.44
CA PRO A 24 -4.63 1.32 -7.32
C PRO A 24 -5.75 1.99 -6.50
N THR A 25 -5.93 3.30 -6.69
CA THR A 25 -6.97 4.09 -6.01
C THR A 25 -8.00 4.64 -7.00
N LYS A 26 -9.11 5.18 -6.50
CA LYS A 26 -10.13 5.84 -7.33
C LYS A 26 -9.60 7.09 -8.05
N ALA A 27 -8.58 7.75 -7.51
CA ALA A 27 -7.93 8.91 -8.13
C ALA A 27 -6.85 8.52 -9.17
N GLY A 28 -6.58 7.23 -9.35
CA GLY A 28 -5.49 6.72 -10.18
C GLY A 28 -4.55 5.79 -9.40
N GLU A 29 -3.44 5.41 -10.03
CA GLU A 29 -2.35 4.71 -9.31
C GLU A 29 -1.54 5.73 -8.50
N ILE A 30 -1.33 5.42 -7.22
CA ILE A 30 -0.52 6.24 -6.31
C ILE A 30 0.73 5.46 -5.91
N THR A 31 1.87 6.15 -5.95
CA THR A 31 3.14 5.62 -5.46
C THR A 31 3.46 6.21 -4.09
N VAL A 32 3.61 5.35 -3.09
CA VAL A 32 3.93 5.70 -1.71
C VAL A 32 5.39 5.33 -1.44
N LEU A 33 6.17 6.31 -1.00
CA LEU A 33 7.57 6.16 -0.56
C LEU A 33 7.67 6.45 0.95
N SER A 34 8.85 6.26 1.52
CA SER A 34 9.16 6.74 2.87
C SER A 34 8.85 8.25 2.98
N SER A 35 8.20 8.64 4.08
CA SER A 35 7.81 10.04 4.37
C SER A 35 6.73 10.63 3.46
N HIS A 36 5.91 9.79 2.81
CA HIS A 36 4.71 10.28 2.11
C HIS A 36 3.74 10.98 3.07
N VAL A 37 3.07 12.03 2.60
CA VAL A 37 2.07 12.77 3.38
C VAL A 37 0.90 11.88 3.81
N PRO A 38 0.27 12.12 4.97
CA PRO A 38 -0.91 11.38 5.37
C PRO A 38 -2.05 11.53 4.34
N LEU A 39 -2.59 10.40 3.89
CA LEU A 39 -3.67 10.37 2.91
C LEU A 39 -4.60 9.17 3.17
N ILE A 40 -5.91 9.43 3.18
CA ILE A 40 -6.94 8.39 3.15
C ILE A 40 -7.51 8.37 1.73
N SER A 41 -7.55 7.19 1.10
CA SER A 41 -8.06 7.06 -0.27
C SER A 41 -8.84 5.76 -0.44
N GLY A 42 -9.86 5.81 -1.30
CA GLY A 42 -10.63 4.64 -1.70
C GLY A 42 -9.86 3.81 -2.74
N LEU A 43 -9.78 2.50 -2.51
CA LEU A 43 -9.20 1.56 -3.47
C LEU A 43 -10.15 1.31 -4.66
N ARG A 44 -9.56 0.92 -5.79
CA ARG A 44 -10.28 0.32 -6.92
C ARG A 44 -9.70 -1.07 -7.23
N PRO A 45 -10.45 -1.98 -7.89
CA PRO A 45 -9.88 -3.25 -8.35
C PRO A 45 -8.62 -3.02 -9.20
N GLY A 46 -7.57 -3.80 -8.94
CA GLY A 46 -6.28 -3.65 -9.62
C GLY A 46 -5.16 -4.42 -8.93
N ILE A 47 -3.92 -4.14 -9.32
CA ILE A 47 -2.72 -4.82 -8.81
C ILE A 47 -2.01 -3.90 -7.83
N LEU A 48 -1.84 -4.36 -6.58
CA LEU A 48 -0.93 -3.76 -5.60
C LEU A 48 0.49 -4.24 -5.90
N LYS A 49 1.45 -3.32 -6.11
CA LYS A 49 2.87 -3.68 -6.31
C LYS A 49 3.68 -3.19 -5.12
N LEU A 50 4.49 -4.08 -4.56
CA LEU A 50 5.32 -3.81 -3.39
C LEU A 50 6.78 -4.04 -3.75
N LYS A 51 7.66 -3.10 -3.40
CA LYS A 51 9.11 -3.25 -3.54
C LYS A 51 9.75 -3.33 -2.15
N PHE A 52 10.40 -4.44 -1.90
CA PHE A 52 11.19 -4.74 -0.70
C PHE A 52 12.61 -5.13 -1.12
N GLY A 53 13.58 -4.75 -0.29
CA GLY A 53 15.00 -5.10 -0.40
C GLY A 53 15.41 -5.92 0.81
#